data_AF-A0A7C9AJE8-F1
#
_entry.id   AF-A0A7C9AJE8-F1
#
_cell.length_a   1.000
_cell.length_b   1.000
_cell.length_c   1.000
_cell.angle_alpha   90.00
_cell.angle_beta   90.00
_cell.angle_gamma   90.00
#
_symmetry.space_group_name_H-M   'P 1'
#
loop_
_entity.id
_entity.type
_entity.pdbx_description
1 polymer ?
#
loop_
_entity_poly.entity_id
_entity_poly.type
_entity_poly.pdbx_seq_one_letter_code
_entity_poly.pdbx_strand_id
1 'polypeptide(L)'
;LSHRLFPSARYSIWLDSKLRLQRDPLLLLEYFLWRKGHEYAISNHYDRHCVWEEAERNKKLNKYNHTMIDQQFAFYQADGLKRFNASDPDKLLPSNVPEGSLIIRAHTPMSNLFSCLWFNEVDRFTPRDQLSFAYTYQKLRKKNPNKPFYLH
;
A
#
# COMPACT_ATOMS: atom_id res chain seq x y z
N LEU A 1 6.57 12.24 -1.16
CA LEU A 1 5.46 12.35 -0.19
C LEU A 1 4.62 13.59 -0.49
N SER A 2 3.44 13.46 -1.10
CA SER A 2 2.67 14.62 -1.61
C SER A 2 2.22 15.60 -0.52
N HIS A 3 1.83 15.13 0.67
CA HIS A 3 1.42 16.00 1.78
C HIS A 3 2.54 16.91 2.30
N ARG A 4 3.82 16.59 2.03
CA ARG A 4 4.96 17.45 2.38
C ARG A 4 5.25 18.50 1.33
N LEU A 5 5.02 18.16 0.05
CA LEU A 5 5.24 19.06 -1.08
C LEU A 5 4.09 20.06 -1.24
N PHE A 6 2.87 19.66 -0.90
CA PHE A 6 1.66 20.46 -1.05
C PHE A 6 0.91 20.52 0.29
N PRO A 7 1.39 21.30 1.27
CA PRO A 7 0.85 21.30 2.64
C PRO A 7 -0.61 21.77 2.73
N SER A 8 -1.07 22.57 1.78
CA SER A 8 -2.47 23.03 1.71
C SER A 8 -3.39 22.05 0.96
N ALA A 9 -2.85 21.00 0.34
CA ALA A 9 -3.66 20.01 -0.36
C ALA A 9 -4.42 19.13 0.64
N ARG A 10 -5.73 18.99 0.43
CA ARG A 10 -6.58 18.09 1.23
C ARG A 10 -6.67 16.68 0.66
N TYR A 11 -6.46 16.56 -0.65
CA TYR A 11 -6.53 15.30 -1.38
C TYR A 11 -5.41 15.23 -2.42
N SER A 12 -5.02 14.02 -2.79
CA SER A 12 -4.14 13.78 -3.94
C SER A 12 -4.57 12.53 -4.71
N ILE A 13 -4.40 12.58 -6.03
CA ILE A 13 -4.54 11.43 -6.93
C ILE A 13 -3.19 11.25 -7.62
N TRP A 14 -2.57 10.10 -7.42
CA TRP A 14 -1.40 9.65 -8.14
C TRP A 14 -1.82 8.69 -9.23
N LEU A 15 -1.33 8.91 -10.44
CA LEU A 15 -1.63 8.10 -11.61
C LEU A 15 -0.31 7.76 -12.31
N ASP A 16 -0.10 6.47 -12.61
CA ASP A 16 1.01 6.04 -13.44
C ASP A 16 0.92 6.69 -14.83
N SER A 17 2.08 7.06 -15.40
CA SER A 17 2.17 7.70 -16.72
C SER A 17 1.56 6.88 -17.86
N LYS A 18 1.39 5.56 -17.69
CA LYS A 18 0.74 4.68 -18.66
C LYS A 18 -0.79 4.80 -18.66
N LEU A 19 -1.37 5.46 -17.66
CA LEU A 19 -2.81 5.62 -17.52
C LEU A 19 -3.25 7.04 -17.88
N ARG A 20 -4.53 7.17 -18.26
CA ARG A 20 -5.18 8.45 -18.52
C ARG A 20 -6.49 8.53 -17.75
N LEU A 21 -6.68 9.61 -17.01
CA LEU A 21 -7.92 9.86 -16.30
C LEU A 21 -9.03 10.23 -17.31
N GLN A 22 -10.12 9.45 -17.32
CA GLN A 22 -11.25 9.63 -18.25
C GLN A 22 -12.48 10.29 -17.61
N ARG A 23 -12.47 10.47 -16.29
CA ARG A 23 -13.62 10.95 -15.49
C ARG A 23 -13.17 12.10 -14.60
N ASP A 24 -14.14 12.88 -14.14
CA ASP A 24 -13.88 13.96 -13.17
C ASP A 24 -13.16 13.39 -11.92
N PRO A 25 -11.99 13.96 -11.54
CA PRO A 25 -11.29 13.62 -10.31
C PRO A 25 -12.17 13.61 -9.05
N LEU A 26 -13.16 14.50 -8.96
CA LEU A 26 -14.06 14.59 -7.80
C LEU A 26 -14.94 13.35 -7.66
N LEU A 27 -15.36 12.74 -8.78
CA LEU A 27 -16.14 11.49 -8.76
C LEU A 27 -15.31 10.32 -8.22
N LEU A 28 -14.00 10.32 -8.47
CA LEU A 28 -13.10 9.33 -7.87
C LEU A 28 -13.00 9.51 -6.35
N LEU A 29 -12.85 10.76 -5.88
CA LEU A 29 -12.84 11.05 -4.44
C LEU A 29 -14.16 10.64 -3.78
N GLU A 30 -15.29 10.96 -4.41
CA GLU A 30 -16.61 10.59 -3.90
C GLU A 30 -16.74 9.07 -3.78
N TYR A 31 -16.45 8.35 -4.88
CA TYR A 31 -16.64 6.91 -4.96
C TYR A 31 -15.70 6.13 -4.02
N PHE A 32 -14.41 6.45 -4.05
CA PHE A 32 -13.39 5.68 -3.33
C PHE A 32 -13.20 6.12 -1.88
N LEU A 33 -13.42 7.41 -1.57
CA LEU A 33 -13.18 7.94 -0.23
C LEU A 33 -14.49 8.28 0.48
N TRP A 34 -15.26 9.25 -0.03
CA TRP A 34 -16.32 9.89 0.75
C TRP A 34 -17.50 8.96 1.09
N ARG A 35 -17.99 8.17 0.13
CA ARG A 35 -19.17 7.30 0.33
C ARG A 35 -19.01 6.29 1.46
N LYS A 36 -17.78 5.86 1.74
CA LYS A 36 -17.46 4.84 2.75
C LYS A 36 -16.60 5.37 3.90
N GLY A 37 -16.28 6.66 3.90
CA GLY A 37 -15.38 7.27 4.89
C GLY A 37 -13.96 6.73 4.84
N HIS A 38 -13.47 6.31 3.67
CA HIS A 38 -12.07 5.91 3.51
C HIS A 38 -11.15 7.13 3.39
N GLU A 39 -9.90 6.95 3.78
CA GLU A 39 -8.87 7.98 3.73
C GLU A 39 -7.82 7.70 2.65
N TYR A 40 -7.78 6.46 2.16
CA TYR A 40 -6.79 5.97 1.22
C TYR A 40 -7.43 4.91 0.32
N ALA A 41 -7.12 4.94 -0.98
CA ALA A 41 -7.46 3.90 -1.92
C ALA A 41 -6.25 3.62 -2.82
N ILE A 42 -6.05 2.35 -3.16
CA ILE A 42 -4.99 1.93 -4.08
C ILE A 42 -5.50 0.77 -4.94
N SER A 43 -5.07 0.70 -6.20
CA SER A 43 -5.44 -0.43 -7.04
C SER A 43 -4.90 -1.74 -6.47
N ASN A 44 -5.66 -2.82 -6.64
CA ASN A 44 -5.20 -4.16 -6.30
C ASN A 44 -4.42 -4.74 -7.48
N HIS A 45 -3.39 -5.55 -7.20
CA HIS A 45 -2.75 -6.31 -8.26
C HIS A 45 -3.73 -7.35 -8.83
N TYR A 46 -3.80 -7.42 -10.17
CA TYR A 46 -4.81 -8.17 -10.90
C TYR A 46 -4.73 -9.71 -10.75
N ASP A 47 -3.56 -10.23 -10.39
CA ASP A 47 -3.27 -11.68 -10.36
C ASP A 47 -2.70 -12.19 -9.03
N ARG A 48 -2.02 -11.33 -8.25
CA ARG A 48 -1.22 -11.77 -7.10
C ARG A 48 -1.73 -11.07 -5.87
N HIS A 49 -1.88 -11.82 -4.79
CA HIS A 49 -2.48 -11.31 -3.55
C HIS A 49 -1.62 -11.56 -2.32
N CYS A 50 -0.53 -12.32 -2.46
CA CYS A 50 0.31 -12.73 -1.36
C CYS A 50 1.75 -12.24 -1.54
N VAL A 51 2.34 -11.63 -0.50
CA VAL A 51 3.73 -11.14 -0.51
C VAL A 51 4.73 -12.28 -0.77
N TRP A 52 4.43 -13.51 -0.32
CA TRP A 52 5.27 -14.69 -0.58
C TRP A 52 5.42 -14.95 -2.08
N GLU A 53 4.31 -14.93 -2.80
CA GLU A 53 4.30 -15.15 -4.26
C GLU A 53 4.93 -13.97 -4.99
N GLU A 54 4.69 -12.74 -4.52
CA GLU A 54 5.28 -11.54 -5.08
C GLU A 54 6.81 -11.53 -4.92
N ALA A 55 7.35 -11.93 -3.75
CA ALA A 55 8.79 -12.01 -3.51
C ALA A 55 9.47 -12.99 -4.48
N GLU A 56 8.92 -14.21 -4.61
CA GLU A 56 9.42 -15.20 -5.56
C GLU A 56 9.28 -14.73 -7.02
N ARG A 57 8.21 -14.01 -7.35
CA ARG A 57 8.01 -13.44 -8.69
C ARG A 57 9.05 -12.37 -8.99
N ASN A 58 9.38 -11.50 -8.04
CA ASN A 58 10.42 -10.48 -8.21
C ASN A 58 11.79 -11.12 -8.44
N LYS A 59 12.13 -12.20 -7.73
CA LYS A 59 13.36 -12.98 -7.95
C LYS A 59 13.37 -13.65 -9.32
N LYS A 60 12.31 -14.39 -9.67
CA LYS A 60 12.19 -15.08 -10.96
C LYS A 60 12.29 -14.14 -12.17
N LEU A 61 11.78 -12.92 -12.04
CA LEU A 61 11.85 -11.90 -13.08
C LEU A 61 13.09 -10.99 -12.98
N ASN A 62 14.03 -11.30 -12.08
CA ASN A 62 15.25 -10.52 -11.82
C ASN A 62 14.98 -9.01 -11.66
N LYS A 63 13.90 -8.66 -10.94
CA LYS A 63 13.49 -7.26 -10.74
C LYS A 63 14.37 -6.52 -9.75
N TYR A 64 15.04 -7.23 -8.85
CA TYR A 64 15.98 -6.67 -7.89
C TYR A 64 16.93 -7.76 -7.37
N ASN A 65 17.95 -7.36 -6.59
CA ASN A 65 18.88 -8.31 -5.98
C ASN A 65 18.14 -9.31 -5.07
N HIS A 66 18.36 -10.61 -5.30
CA HIS A 66 17.62 -11.68 -4.62
C HIS A 66 17.91 -11.69 -3.12
N THR A 67 19.18 -11.51 -2.72
CA THR A 67 19.58 -11.46 -1.31
C THR A 67 18.91 -10.30 -0.57
N MET A 68 18.77 -9.14 -1.21
CA MET A 68 18.06 -7.99 -0.61
C MET A 68 16.57 -8.25 -0.44
N ILE A 69 15.93 -8.93 -1.41
CA ILE A 69 14.53 -9.37 -1.29
C ILE A 69 14.38 -10.35 -0.14
N ASP A 70 15.26 -11.34 -0.04
CA ASP A 70 15.21 -12.35 1.03
C ASP A 70 15.43 -11.73 2.42
N GLN A 71 16.35 -10.77 2.55
CA GLN A 71 16.58 -10.04 3.80
C GLN A 71 15.37 -9.19 4.21
N GLN A 72 14.79 -8.44 3.28
CA GLN A 72 13.56 -7.67 3.51
C GLN A 72 12.43 -8.58 3.98
N PHE A 73 12.25 -9.70 3.29
CA PHE A 73 11.15 -10.61 3.56
C PHE A 73 11.32 -11.34 4.89
N ALA A 74 12.53 -11.82 5.21
CA ALA A 74 12.85 -12.42 6.50
C ALA A 74 12.62 -11.43 7.65
N PHE A 75 12.99 -10.15 7.47
CA PHE A 75 12.72 -9.10 8.45
C PHE A 75 11.20 -8.92 8.67
N TYR A 76 10.40 -8.88 7.62
CA TYR A 76 8.94 -8.76 7.74
C TYR A 76 8.31 -9.96 8.42
N GLN A 77 8.75 -11.18 8.10
CA GLN A 77 8.27 -12.40 8.76
C GLN A 77 8.59 -12.39 10.26
N ALA A 78 9.83 -12.02 10.62
CA ALA A 78 10.26 -11.93 12.01
C ALA A 78 9.48 -10.87 12.81
N ASP A 79 9.09 -9.75 12.18
CA ASP A 79 8.27 -8.70 12.82
C ASP A 79 6.74 -8.98 12.73
N GLY A 80 6.36 -10.17 12.26
CA GLY A 80 5.00 -10.69 12.34
C GLY A 80 4.11 -10.47 11.12
N LEU A 81 4.68 -10.29 9.92
CA LEU A 81 3.93 -10.38 8.67
C LEU A 81 3.35 -11.80 8.53
N LYS A 82 2.02 -11.89 8.39
CA LYS A 82 1.32 -13.17 8.19
C LYS A 82 1.05 -13.42 6.71
N ARG A 83 1.05 -14.70 6.32
CA ARG A 83 0.70 -15.13 4.97
C ARG A 83 -0.75 -14.74 4.67
N PHE A 84 -0.98 -14.22 3.47
CA PHE A 84 -2.32 -13.86 3.03
C PHE A 84 -3.22 -15.11 2.99
N ASN A 85 -4.41 -15.00 3.57
CA ASN A 85 -5.43 -16.03 3.52
C ASN A 85 -6.73 -15.43 2.98
N ALA A 86 -7.12 -15.84 1.77
CA ALA A 86 -8.32 -15.31 1.12
C ALA A 86 -9.61 -15.67 1.88
N SER A 87 -9.61 -16.81 2.58
CA SER A 87 -10.75 -17.33 3.34
C SER A 87 -10.83 -16.81 4.77
N ASP A 88 -9.85 -16.01 5.22
CA ASP A 88 -9.87 -15.40 6.55
C ASP A 88 -10.95 -14.30 6.60
N PRO A 89 -11.99 -14.45 7.46
CA PRO A 89 -13.03 -13.43 7.60
C PRO A 89 -12.50 -12.14 8.26
N ASP A 90 -11.42 -12.24 9.04
CA ASP A 90 -10.81 -11.12 9.77
C ASP A 90 -9.64 -10.48 9.00
N LYS A 91 -9.49 -10.80 7.72
CA LYS A 91 -8.42 -10.24 6.89
C LYS A 91 -8.50 -8.72 6.86
N LEU A 92 -7.35 -8.11 7.13
CA LEU A 92 -7.20 -6.67 7.21
C LEU A 92 -7.25 -5.97 5.85
N LEU A 93 -6.92 -6.71 4.78
CA LEU A 93 -6.88 -6.21 3.42
C LEU A 93 -7.52 -7.25 2.49
N PRO A 94 -8.16 -6.81 1.38
CA PRO A 94 -8.64 -7.73 0.35
C PRO A 94 -7.50 -8.44 -0.39
N SER A 95 -6.28 -7.88 -0.34
CA SER A 95 -5.05 -8.41 -0.93
C SER A 95 -3.85 -7.78 -0.22
N ASN A 96 -2.76 -8.54 -0.06
CA ASN A 96 -1.51 -7.99 0.48
C ASN A 96 -0.65 -7.29 -0.58
N VAL A 97 -0.99 -7.42 -1.86
CA VAL A 97 -0.17 -6.92 -2.97
C VAL A 97 -0.96 -5.87 -3.73
N PRO A 98 -0.64 -4.58 -3.54
CA PRO A 98 -1.26 -3.52 -4.33
C PRO A 98 -0.67 -3.49 -5.75
N GLU A 99 -1.32 -2.71 -6.61
CA GLU A 99 -0.73 -2.14 -7.80
C GLU A 99 -0.57 -0.63 -7.58
N GLY A 100 0.65 -0.09 -7.73
CA GLY A 100 0.91 1.34 -7.58
C GLY A 100 0.40 2.22 -8.73
N SER A 101 -0.50 1.70 -9.57
CA SER A 101 -0.94 2.33 -10.81
C SER A 101 -1.91 3.50 -10.56
N LEU A 102 -2.72 3.41 -9.50
CA LEU A 102 -3.63 4.46 -9.04
C LEU A 102 -3.59 4.53 -7.51
N ILE A 103 -3.36 5.72 -6.96
CA ILE A 103 -3.43 5.96 -5.51
C ILE A 103 -4.25 7.23 -5.26
N ILE A 104 -5.29 7.12 -4.43
CA ILE A 104 -6.18 8.22 -4.08
C ILE A 104 -6.10 8.42 -2.57
N ARG A 105 -5.87 9.64 -2.11
CA ARG A 105 -5.65 9.92 -0.68
C ARG A 105 -6.37 11.16 -0.22
N ALA A 106 -7.00 11.07 0.93
CA ALA A 106 -7.23 12.21 1.81
C ALA A 106 -5.98 12.44 2.66
N HIS A 107 -5.57 13.69 2.85
CA HIS A 107 -4.39 14.07 3.63
C HIS A 107 -4.70 14.18 5.12
N THR A 108 -5.15 13.07 5.72
CA THR A 108 -5.40 12.94 7.16
C THR A 108 -4.11 12.55 7.91
N PRO A 109 -4.05 12.70 9.25
CA PRO A 109 -2.90 12.25 10.03
C PRO A 109 -2.54 10.76 9.81
N MET A 110 -3.54 9.86 9.76
CA MET A 110 -3.30 8.42 9.56
C MET A 110 -2.83 8.09 8.15
N SER A 111 -3.44 8.67 7.12
CA SER A 111 -3.02 8.51 5.72
C SER A 111 -1.60 9.04 5.48
N ASN A 112 -1.26 10.18 6.08
CA ASN A 112 0.07 10.77 5.98
C ASN A 112 1.13 9.95 6.74
N LEU A 113 0.80 9.46 7.94
CA LEU A 113 1.67 8.55 8.70
C LEU A 113 1.93 7.26 7.92
N PHE A 114 0.89 6.61 7.40
CA PHE A 114 1.02 5.43 6.56
C PHE A 114 1.93 5.69 5.36
N SER A 115 1.70 6.79 4.64
CA SER A 115 2.52 7.17 3.49
C SER A 115 4.00 7.35 3.85
N CYS A 116 4.31 7.93 5.02
CA CYS A 116 5.68 8.11 5.49
C CYS A 116 6.33 6.77 5.86
N LEU A 117 5.62 5.91 6.59
CA LEU A 117 6.12 4.60 6.98
C LEU A 117 6.37 3.73 5.75
N TRP A 118 5.47 3.74 4.78
CA TRP A 118 5.62 2.96 3.55
C TRP A 118 6.80 3.45 2.72
N PHE A 119 6.97 4.78 2.60
CA PHE A 119 8.14 5.38 1.96
C PHE A 119 9.45 4.93 2.63
N ASN A 120 9.51 4.93 3.97
CA ASN A 120 10.70 4.48 4.69
C ASN A 120 11.05 3.01 4.41
N GLU A 121 10.06 2.14 4.24
CA GLU A 121 10.30 0.73 3.92
C GLU A 121 10.81 0.54 2.48
N VAL A 122 10.28 1.32 1.54
CA VAL A 122 10.73 1.34 0.13
C VAL A 122 12.17 1.87 0.03
N ASP A 123 12.51 2.91 0.78
CA ASP A 123 13.85 3.50 0.81
C ASP A 123 14.88 2.59 1.51
N ARG A 124 14.47 1.93 2.61
CA ARG A 124 15.36 1.09 3.42
C ARG A 124 15.76 -0.21 2.73
N PHE A 125 14.83 -0.88 2.06
CA PHE A 125 15.03 -2.25 1.59
C PHE A 125 15.13 -2.31 0.06
N THR A 126 13.98 -2.39 -0.60
CA THR A 126 13.92 -2.49 -2.06
C THR A 126 12.88 -1.51 -2.58
N PRO A 127 13.10 -0.95 -3.78
CA PRO A 127 12.12 -0.05 -4.40
C PRO A 127 10.84 -0.78 -4.85
N ARG A 128 10.71 -2.08 -4.56
CA ARG A 128 9.54 -2.90 -4.89
C ARG A 128 8.45 -2.69 -3.83
N ASP A 129 7.74 -1.58 -3.98
CA ASP A 129 6.65 -1.09 -3.12
C ASP A 129 5.58 -2.15 -2.77
N GLN A 130 5.32 -3.08 -3.69
CA GLN A 130 4.44 -4.23 -3.51
C GLN A 130 4.85 -5.16 -2.36
N LEU A 131 6.14 -5.27 -2.05
CA LEU A 131 6.65 -6.14 -0.98
C LEU A 131 6.43 -5.55 0.41
N SER A 132 6.45 -4.23 0.53
CA SER A 132 6.39 -3.54 1.82
C SER A 132 5.00 -3.06 2.23
N PHE A 133 4.06 -2.97 1.28
CA PHE A 133 2.74 -2.38 1.53
C PHE A 133 1.95 -3.07 2.65
N ALA A 134 1.69 -4.37 2.51
CA ALA A 134 0.89 -5.11 3.50
C ALA A 134 1.57 -5.16 4.86
N TYR A 135 2.89 -5.37 4.90
CA TYR A 135 3.65 -5.32 6.14
C TYR A 135 3.48 -3.96 6.83
N THR A 136 3.63 -2.86 6.09
CA THR A 136 3.47 -1.50 6.63
C THR A 136 2.06 -1.30 7.18
N TYR A 137 1.03 -1.73 6.45
CA TYR A 137 -0.37 -1.60 6.87
C TYR A 137 -0.65 -2.41 8.15
N GLN A 138 -0.24 -3.68 8.16
CA GLN A 138 -0.43 -4.57 9.31
C GLN A 138 0.32 -4.04 10.55
N LYS A 139 1.54 -3.54 10.37
CA LYS A 139 2.33 -2.92 11.45
C LYS A 139 1.67 -1.66 11.99
N LEU A 140 1.17 -0.79 11.12
CA LEU A 140 0.45 0.42 11.51
C LEU A 140 -0.80 0.08 12.35
N ARG A 141 -1.61 -0.88 11.88
CA ARG A 141 -2.80 -1.38 12.59
C ARG A 141 -2.44 -1.98 13.95
N LYS A 142 -1.42 -2.86 14.00
CA LYS A 142 -0.94 -3.50 15.23
C LYS A 142 -0.45 -2.49 16.26
N LYS A 143 0.24 -1.42 15.83
CA LYS A 143 0.79 -0.38 16.72
C LYS A 143 -0.22 0.70 17.12
N ASN A 144 -1.37 0.79 16.44
CA ASN A 144 -2.39 1.82 16.66
C ASN A 144 -3.80 1.21 16.75
N PRO A 145 -4.07 0.29 17.71
CA PRO A 145 -5.35 -0.44 17.77
C PRO A 145 -6.56 0.49 17.94
N ASN A 146 -6.38 1.63 18.63
CA ASN A 146 -7.45 2.56 18.94
C ASN A 146 -7.62 3.69 17.89
N LYS A 147 -6.80 3.69 16.83
CA LYS A 147 -6.86 4.70 15.76
C LYS A 147 -6.93 3.99 14.42
N PRO A 148 -8.14 3.69 13.92
CA PRO A 148 -8.29 3.00 12.66
C PRO A 148 -7.75 3.84 11.50
N PHE A 149 -7.25 3.15 10.47
CA PHE A 149 -6.87 3.72 9.19
C PHE A 149 -7.75 3.06 8.13
N TYR A 150 -8.64 3.86 7.54
CA TYR A 150 -9.65 3.34 6.63
C TYR A 150 -9.12 3.33 5.20
N LEU A 151 -8.83 2.13 4.71
CA LEU A 151 -8.32 1.88 3.37
C LEU A 151 -9.39 1.21 2.51
N HIS A 152 -9.49 1.63 1.26
CA HIS A 152 -10.29 1.04 0.20
C HIS A 152 -9.46 0.09 -0.65
#